data_AF-A0A2L2T534-F1
#
_entry.id   AF-A0A2L2T534-F1
#
_cell.length_a   1.000
_cell.length_b   1.000
_cell.length_c   1.000
_cell.angle_alpha   90.00
_cell.angle_beta   90.00
_cell.angle_gamma   90.00
#
_symmetry.space_group_name_H-M   'P 1'
#
loop_
_entity.id
_entity.type
_entity.pdbx_description
1 polymer ?
#
loop_
_entity_poly.entity_id
_entity_poly.type
_entity_poly.pdbx_seq_one_letter_code
_entity_poly.pdbx_strand_id
1 'polypeptide(L)' 'MKFVNFRDSITIWQRLTDSTINAVTMPSHKSFRTKQKLAKAQKQNRPVPQWVRLRTGNTIRYNAKRRHWRKTKLGI' A
#
# COMPACT_ATOMS: atom_id res chain seq x y z
N MET A 1 26.95 13.40 -39.46
CA MET A 1 27.20 14.34 -38.34
C MET A 1 25.91 15.13 -38.07
N LYS A 2 25.22 14.86 -36.96
CA LYS A 2 24.09 15.68 -36.49
C LYS A 2 24.52 16.31 -35.16
N PHE A 3 24.55 17.64 -35.13
CA PHE A 3 24.87 18.43 -33.95
C PHE A 3 23.73 18.28 -32.93
N VAL A 4 24.06 17.79 -31.73
CA VAL A 4 23.16 17.81 -30.56
C VAL A 4 23.19 19.22 -29.97
N ASN A 5 22.02 19.85 -29.86
CA ASN A 5 21.88 21.21 -29.34
C ASN A 5 22.11 21.24 -27.83
N PHE A 6 23.02 22.10 -27.39
CA PHE A 6 23.39 22.40 -26.00
C PHE A 6 22.30 23.24 -25.29
N ARG A 7 21.03 22.80 -25.36
CA ARG A 7 19.90 23.39 -24.62
C ARG A 7 18.92 22.37 -24.03
N ASP A 8 19.28 21.09 -24.00
CA ASP A 8 18.49 20.04 -23.34
C ASP A 8 19.10 19.58 -22.00
N SER A 9 20.01 20.36 -21.41
CA SER A 9 20.80 19.97 -20.22
C SER A 9 20.18 20.34 -18.87
N ILE A 10 18.91 20.77 -18.80
CA ILE A 10 18.29 21.28 -17.55
C ILE A 10 17.04 20.48 -17.11
N THR A 11 16.45 19.63 -17.95
CA THR A 11 15.20 18.91 -17.60
C THR A 11 15.35 17.44 -17.23
N ILE A 12 16.57 16.96 -16.97
CA ILE A 12 16.81 15.58 -16.45
C ILE A 12 17.04 15.57 -14.92
N TRP A 13 17.34 16.72 -14.30
CA TRP A 13 17.46 16.84 -12.84
C TRP A 13 16.25 17.49 -12.13
N GLN A 14 15.19 17.84 -12.87
CA GLN A 14 13.96 18.42 -12.32
C GLN A 14 12.91 17.35 -11.95
N ARG A 15 13.30 16.25 -11.28
CA ARG A 15 12.38 15.21 -10.76
C ARG A 15 12.72 14.69 -9.37
N LEU A 16 13.45 15.46 -8.57
CA LEU A 16 13.77 15.10 -7.18
C LEU A 16 13.50 16.20 -6.14
N THR A 17 12.81 17.28 -6.52
CA THR A 17 12.52 18.42 -5.61
C THR A 17 11.04 18.69 -5.36
N ASP A 18 10.14 17.74 -5.64
CA ASP A 18 8.76 17.80 -5.13
C ASP A 18 8.58 16.81 -3.98
N SER A 19 9.49 16.85 -3.01
CA SER A 19 9.14 16.53 -1.63
C SER A 19 8.59 17.78 -0.96
N THR A 20 7.58 18.41 -1.57
CA THR A 20 6.78 19.41 -0.88
C THR A 20 6.09 18.67 0.26
N ILE A 21 6.65 18.83 1.46
CA ILE A 21 5.95 18.88 2.75
C ILE A 21 4.70 17.99 2.72
N ASN A 22 4.87 16.72 3.11
CA ASN A 22 3.74 15.96 3.62
C ASN A 22 3.13 16.84 4.71
N ALA A 23 2.07 17.59 4.39
CA ALA A 23 1.29 18.31 5.38
C ALA A 23 1.00 17.27 6.45
N VAL A 24 1.49 17.51 7.68
CA VAL A 24 1.35 16.57 8.78
C VAL A 24 -0.13 16.55 9.15
N THR A 25 -0.94 15.84 8.35
CA THR A 25 -2.34 15.61 8.63
C THR A 25 -2.33 14.64 9.79
N MET A 26 -2.45 15.19 11.00
CA MET A 26 -2.54 14.39 12.21
C MET A 26 -3.67 13.38 12.03
N PRO A 27 -3.40 12.07 12.20
CA PRO A 27 -4.45 11.08 12.11
C PRO A 27 -5.47 11.36 13.22
N SER A 28 -6.73 10.98 12.97
CA SER A 28 -7.79 11.08 13.96
C SER A 28 -7.35 10.51 15.33
N HIS A 29 -7.68 11.22 16.40
CA HIS A 29 -7.41 10.77 17.76
C HIS A 29 -8.27 9.54 18.07
N LYS A 30 -7.61 8.41 18.34
CA LYS A 30 -8.24 7.10 18.58
C LYS A 30 -7.64 6.45 19.81
N SER A 31 -8.47 5.72 20.57
CA SER A 31 -8.01 4.91 21.71
C SER A 31 -7.06 3.79 21.25
N PHE A 32 -6.23 3.30 22.18
CA PHE A 32 -5.31 2.19 21.92
C PHE A 32 -6.04 0.91 21.47
N ARG A 33 -7.17 0.59 22.11
CA ARG A 33 -8.01 -0.57 21.76
C ARG A 33 -8.47 -0.51 20.30
N THR A 34 -8.92 0.65 19.83
CA THR A 34 -9.33 0.83 18.42
C THR A 34 -8.13 0.72 17.49
N LYS A 35 -6.98 1.31 17.84
CA LYS A 35 -5.74 1.19 17.05
C LYS A 35 -5.28 -0.27 16.91
N GLN A 36 -5.36 -1.05 17.99
CA GLN A 36 -5.01 -2.47 17.98
C GLN A 36 -5.93 -3.28 17.05
N LYS A 37 -7.25 -3.04 17.10
CA LYS A 37 -8.21 -3.66 16.19
C LYS A 37 -7.94 -3.30 14.74
N LEU A 38 -7.66 -2.03 14.44
CA LEU A 38 -7.33 -1.56 13.09
C LEU A 38 -6.04 -2.21 12.56
N ALA A 39 -4.98 -2.26 13.38
CA ALA A 39 -3.73 -2.90 13.03
C ALA A 39 -3.92 -4.40 12.75
N LYS A 40 -4.72 -5.10 13.55
CA LYS A 40 -5.03 -6.52 13.33
C LYS A 40 -5.81 -6.74 12.04
N ALA A 41 -6.82 -5.91 11.78
CA ALA A 41 -7.61 -5.96 10.54
C ALA A 41 -6.74 -5.71 9.31
N GLN A 42 -5.79 -4.78 9.38
CA GLN A 42 -4.81 -4.54 8.31
C GLN A 42 -3.92 -5.77 8.10
N LYS A 43 -3.36 -6.35 9.17
CA LYS A 43 -2.51 -7.55 9.10
C LYS A 43 -3.22 -8.79 8.54
N GLN A 44 -4.53 -8.92 8.77
CA GLN A 44 -5.35 -10.02 8.23
C GLN A 44 -5.65 -9.85 6.74
N ASN A 45 -5.63 -8.63 6.22
CA ASN A 45 -6.02 -8.32 4.84
C ASN A 45 -4.91 -8.60 3.81
N ARG A 46 -4.37 -9.82 3.84
CA ARG A 46 -3.27 -10.29 2.99
C ARG A 46 -3.69 -11.47 2.10
N PRO A 47 -3.07 -11.64 0.92
CA PRO A 47 -3.30 -12.80 0.07
C PRO A 47 -2.75 -14.08 0.72
N VAL A 48 -3.22 -15.24 0.23
CA VAL A 48 -2.71 -16.55 0.66
C VAL A 48 -1.29 -16.75 0.10
N PRO A 49 -0.31 -17.18 0.92
CA PRO A 49 1.05 -17.45 0.45
C PRO A 49 1.11 -18.58 -0.59
N GLN A 50 2.05 -18.48 -1.53
CA GLN A 50 2.15 -19.42 -2.64
C GLN A 50 2.46 -20.85 -2.20
N TRP A 51 3.38 -21.04 -1.26
CA TRP A 51 3.74 -22.38 -0.77
C TRP A 51 2.55 -23.12 -0.15
N VAL A 52 1.57 -22.41 0.43
CA VAL A 52 0.33 -23.01 0.95
C VAL A 52 -0.48 -23.61 -0.20
N ARG A 53 -0.57 -22.93 -1.35
CA ARG A 53 -1.29 -23.43 -2.54
C ARG A 53 -0.65 -24.70 -3.11
N LEU A 54 0.65 -24.87 -2.90
CA LEU A 54 1.43 -26.01 -3.41
C LEU A 54 1.41 -27.23 -2.46
N ARG A 55 0.81 -27.12 -1.27
CA ARG A 55 0.70 -28.27 -0.34
C ARG A 55 -0.27 -29.31 -0.91
N THR A 56 0.12 -30.58 -0.86
CA THR A 56 -0.71 -31.71 -1.27
C THR A 56 -2.02 -31.74 -0.47
N GLY A 57 -3.13 -32.04 -1.15
CA GLY A 57 -4.47 -32.12 -0.53
C GLY A 57 -5.06 -30.78 -0.09
N ASN A 58 -4.47 -29.63 -0.48
CA ASN A 58 -5.01 -28.33 -0.12
C ASN A 58 -6.15 -27.87 -1.05
N THR A 59 -7.31 -27.57 -0.46
CA THR A 59 -8.48 -27.03 -1.16
C THR A 59 -8.53 -25.49 -1.17
N ILE A 60 -7.72 -24.82 -0.32
CA ILE A 60 -7.75 -23.38 -0.12
C ILE A 60 -6.93 -22.67 -1.22
N ARG A 61 -7.62 -21.92 -2.09
CA ARG A 61 -7.00 -21.17 -3.21
C ARG A 61 -6.86 -19.68 -2.97
N TYR A 62 -7.82 -19.06 -2.28
CA TYR A 62 -7.85 -17.63 -2.00
C TYR A 62 -8.34 -17.36 -0.58
N ASN A 63 -8.08 -16.15 -0.07
CA ASN A 63 -8.55 -15.75 1.26
C ASN A 63 -9.98 -15.21 1.16
N ALA A 64 -10.97 -16.06 1.45
CA ALA A 64 -12.38 -15.69 1.42
C ALA A 64 -12.74 -14.57 2.40
N LYS A 65 -11.97 -14.38 3.48
CA LYS A 65 -12.17 -13.34 4.50
C LYS A 65 -11.39 -12.06 4.20
N ARG A 66 -10.76 -11.94 3.04
CA ARG A 66 -10.06 -10.72 2.61
C ARG A 66 -11.09 -9.59 2.41
N ARG A 67 -10.76 -8.39 2.88
CA ARG A 67 -11.71 -7.26 2.92
C ARG A 67 -11.24 -6.09 2.05
N HIS A 68 -12.14 -5.48 1.30
CA HIS A 68 -11.89 -4.20 0.65
C HIS A 68 -12.58 -3.05 1.42
N TRP A 69 -11.86 -1.96 1.69
CA TRP A 69 -12.34 -0.87 2.55
C TRP A 69 -13.52 -0.07 1.97
N ARG A 70 -13.67 -0.06 0.64
CA ARG A 70 -14.84 0.54 -0.02
C ARG A 70 -16.07 -0.37 0.02
N LYS A 71 -15.89 -1.70 0.04
CA LYS A 71 -17.01 -2.67 -0.02
C LYS A 71 -17.58 -3.04 1.35
N THR A 72 -16.73 -3.22 2.37
CA THR A 72 -17.18 -3.68 3.69
C THR A 72 -16.52 -2.87 4.81
N LYS A 73 -17.35 -2.35 5.73
CA LYS A 73 -16.92 -1.56 6.89
C LYS A 73 -16.58 -2.46 8.08
N LEU A 74 -15.73 -1.98 8.99
CA LEU A 74 -15.23 -2.77 10.13
C LEU A 74 -16.15 -2.76 11.37
N GLY A 75 -17.08 -1.80 11.46
CA GLY A 75 -18.08 -1.74 12.54
C GLY A 75 -17.48 -1.70 13.95
N ILE A 76 -16.40 -0.95 14.14
CA ILE A 76 -15.60 -0.87 15.38
C ILE A 76 -15.31 0.56 15.77
#